data_AF-W9XLE1-F1
#
_entry.id   AF-W9XLE1-F1
#
_cell.length_a   1.000
_cell.length_b   1.000
_cell.length_c   1.000
_cell.angle_alpha   90.00
_cell.angle_beta   90.00
_cell.angle_gamma   90.00
#
_symmetry.space_group_name_H-M   'P 1'
#
loop_
_entity.id
_entity.type
_entity.pdbx_description
1 polymer ?
#
loop_
_entity_poly.entity_id
_entity_poly.type
_entity_poly.pdbx_seq_one_letter_code
_entity_poly.pdbx_strand_id
1 'polypeptide(L)'
;MATKKTFPICGVTYVSQIEHEYLHQKKLSVCANCLALGFQKPLRRCNGCLLVDYCSKECQKAHWPKHKPFCNLAQGKGAPDAYLSSKEHDEVLRIVIDAYRLRVETDHTSRDEDHGIYYPGKPIDGLVWAKGDAIDDFQRFLDLIEGTHILPKWWRFEDRVECLLLAIDKDSPESIFKPINQAELPTSYGGDTAIRVALAVIAEAVVGYDGKGPAKDDIWFREFQEFLDLHPEERARLIKPSVDMAEQILKEHGEEFAENPSEIPN
;
A
#
# COMPACT_ATOMS: atom_id res chain seq x y z
N MET A 1 -23.59 -10.63 -12.47
CA MET A 1 -23.31 -9.28 -13.00
C MET A 1 -22.02 -8.80 -12.37
N ALA A 2 -20.98 -8.50 -13.17
CA ALA A 2 -19.78 -7.87 -12.64
C ALA A 2 -20.18 -6.51 -12.03
N THR A 3 -19.85 -6.28 -10.76
CA THR A 3 -20.13 -5.00 -10.10
C THR A 3 -19.42 -3.88 -10.85
N LYS A 4 -20.19 -2.88 -11.30
CA LYS A 4 -19.68 -1.71 -12.02
C LYS A 4 -18.63 -0.99 -11.16
N LYS A 5 -17.42 -0.84 -11.70
CA LYS A 5 -16.34 -0.04 -11.12
C LYS A 5 -16.67 1.44 -11.26
N THR A 6 -16.27 2.24 -10.29
CA THR A 6 -16.52 3.68 -10.24
C THR A 6 -15.26 4.50 -10.52
N PHE A 7 -14.08 3.91 -10.36
CA PHE A 7 -12.79 4.46 -10.75
C PHE A 7 -11.79 3.33 -11.07
N PRO A 8 -10.70 3.64 -11.80
CA PRO A 8 -9.73 2.64 -12.25
C PRO A 8 -9.00 1.95 -11.10
N ILE A 9 -8.65 0.67 -11.29
CA ILE A 9 -7.86 -0.09 -10.32
C ILE A 9 -6.36 0.05 -10.63
N CYS A 10 -5.56 0.27 -9.59
CA CYS A 10 -4.10 0.33 -9.68
C CYS A 10 -3.48 -1.08 -9.77
N GLY A 11 -2.42 -1.22 -10.56
CA GLY A 11 -1.69 -2.48 -10.78
C GLY A 11 -1.09 -3.05 -9.50
N VAL A 12 -0.64 -2.19 -8.58
CA VAL A 12 -0.17 -2.60 -7.25
C VAL A 12 -1.23 -3.38 -6.46
N THR A 13 -2.51 -3.16 -6.74
CA THR A 13 -3.60 -3.95 -6.13
C THR A 13 -3.48 -5.41 -6.54
N TYR A 14 -3.19 -5.68 -7.82
CA TYR A 14 -3.05 -7.03 -8.33
C TYR A 14 -1.78 -7.70 -7.81
N VAL A 15 -0.65 -6.97 -7.83
CA VAL A 15 0.62 -7.47 -7.27
C VAL A 15 0.45 -7.83 -5.79
N SER A 16 -0.18 -6.95 -5.01
CA SER A 16 -0.47 -7.18 -3.58
C SER A 16 -1.39 -8.39 -3.35
N GLN A 17 -2.34 -8.66 -4.27
CA GLN A 17 -3.20 -9.85 -4.17
C GLN A 17 -2.41 -11.14 -4.38
N ILE A 18 -1.42 -11.12 -5.28
CA ILE A 18 -0.52 -12.26 -5.52
C ILE A 18 0.35 -12.49 -4.28
N GLU A 19 0.95 -11.43 -3.73
CA GLU A 19 1.74 -11.52 -2.48
C GLU A 19 0.90 -12.08 -1.33
N HIS A 20 -0.29 -11.53 -1.12
CA HIS A 20 -1.19 -11.94 -0.05
C HIS A 20 -1.67 -13.38 -0.23
N GLU A 21 -1.93 -13.81 -1.47
CA GLU A 21 -2.23 -15.20 -1.78
C GLU A 21 -1.09 -16.14 -1.41
N TYR A 22 0.16 -15.79 -1.73
CA TYR A 22 1.33 -16.58 -1.35
C TYR A 22 1.44 -16.72 0.17
N LEU A 23 1.39 -15.61 0.90
CA LEU A 23 1.46 -15.62 2.37
C LEU A 23 0.31 -16.43 2.99
N HIS A 24 -0.91 -16.28 2.46
CA HIS A 24 -2.07 -17.06 2.87
C HIS A 24 -1.87 -18.57 2.66
N GLN A 25 -1.37 -18.98 1.50
CA GLN A 25 -1.09 -20.39 1.20
C GLN A 25 -0.02 -20.98 2.13
N LYS A 26 0.95 -20.15 2.54
CA LYS A 26 1.99 -20.51 3.52
C LYS A 26 1.55 -20.38 4.98
N LYS A 27 0.30 -20.00 5.24
CA LYS A 27 -0.26 -19.75 6.59
C LYS A 27 0.48 -18.66 7.38
N LEU A 28 1.14 -17.73 6.69
CA LEU A 28 1.87 -16.60 7.26
C LEU A 28 1.02 -15.33 7.39
N SER A 29 -0.23 -15.36 6.94
CA SER A 29 -1.16 -14.25 7.12
C SER A 29 -1.74 -14.21 8.53
N VAL A 30 -2.22 -13.03 8.93
CA VAL A 30 -2.87 -12.77 10.23
C VAL A 30 -4.34 -12.41 10.05
N CYS A 31 -5.15 -12.72 11.05
CA CYS A 31 -6.52 -12.23 11.09
C CYS A 31 -6.53 -10.71 11.31
N ALA A 32 -7.11 -9.96 10.38
CA ALA A 32 -7.19 -8.50 10.44
C ALA A 32 -8.06 -7.93 11.58
N ASN A 33 -8.70 -8.79 12.39
CA ASN A 33 -9.47 -8.37 13.56
C ASN A 33 -8.83 -8.77 14.89
N CYS A 34 -8.44 -10.04 15.02
CA CYS A 34 -7.95 -10.60 16.29
C CYS A 34 -6.45 -10.96 16.26
N LEU A 35 -5.74 -10.63 15.18
CA LEU A 35 -4.31 -10.85 14.95
C LEU A 35 -3.82 -12.30 14.97
N ALA A 36 -4.71 -13.25 15.24
CA ALA A 36 -4.35 -14.65 15.26
C ALA A 36 -3.80 -15.13 13.90
N LEU A 37 -2.78 -15.96 13.99
CA LEU A 37 -1.92 -16.35 12.89
C LEU A 37 -2.51 -17.52 12.09
N GLY A 38 -2.19 -17.60 10.81
CA GLY A 38 -2.69 -18.64 9.91
C GLY A 38 -2.28 -20.07 10.32
N PHE A 39 -1.15 -20.22 11.02
CA PHE A 39 -0.74 -21.50 11.59
C PHE A 39 -1.52 -21.88 12.86
N GLN A 40 -2.02 -20.89 13.63
CA GLN A 40 -2.85 -21.15 14.82
C GLN A 40 -4.26 -21.59 14.44
N LYS A 41 -4.84 -21.00 13.39
CA LYS A 41 -6.17 -21.39 12.90
C LYS A 41 -6.38 -21.06 11.42
N PRO A 42 -7.26 -21.82 10.73
CA PRO A 42 -7.60 -21.53 9.34
C PRO A 42 -8.17 -20.12 9.17
N LEU A 43 -7.58 -19.35 8.26
CA LEU A 43 -8.07 -18.04 7.87
C LEU A 43 -8.79 -18.11 6.52
N ARG A 44 -9.62 -17.11 6.24
CA ARG A 44 -10.33 -16.93 4.97
C ARG A 44 -10.08 -15.53 4.45
N ARG A 45 -9.65 -15.42 3.20
CA ARG A 45 -9.50 -14.14 2.50
C ARG A 45 -10.83 -13.41 2.41
N CYS A 46 -10.78 -12.09 2.49
CA CYS A 46 -11.91 -11.24 2.14
C CYS A 46 -12.28 -11.45 0.67
N ASN A 47 -13.48 -11.96 0.40
CA ASN A 47 -13.96 -12.20 -0.98
C ASN A 47 -14.08 -10.91 -1.84
N GLY A 48 -13.98 -9.73 -1.23
CA GLY A 48 -14.04 -8.45 -1.93
C GLY A 48 -12.69 -8.04 -2.52
N CYS A 49 -11.72 -7.74 -1.65
CA CYS A 49 -10.42 -7.23 -2.06
C CYS A 49 -9.32 -8.30 -2.16
N LEU A 50 -9.50 -9.46 -1.54
CA LEU A 50 -8.50 -10.54 -1.43
C LEU A 50 -7.20 -10.17 -0.69
N LEU A 51 -7.17 -9.03 0.01
CA LEU A 51 -5.96 -8.43 0.62
C LEU A 51 -5.93 -8.48 2.16
N VAL A 52 -6.95 -9.06 2.78
CA VAL A 52 -6.99 -9.25 4.24
C VAL A 52 -7.66 -10.57 4.58
N ASP A 53 -7.31 -11.12 5.74
CA ASP A 53 -7.76 -12.43 6.19
C ASP A 53 -8.57 -12.37 7.49
N TYR A 54 -9.52 -13.30 7.61
CA TYR A 54 -10.36 -13.44 8.80
C TYR A 54 -10.45 -14.91 9.23
N CYS A 55 -10.32 -15.17 10.52
CA CYS A 55 -10.54 -16.52 11.04
C CYS A 55 -12.03 -16.92 11.11
N SER A 56 -12.93 -15.94 11.09
CA SER A 56 -14.36 -16.17 11.22
C SER A 56 -15.19 -15.03 10.62
N LYS A 57 -16.48 -15.29 10.39
CA LYS A 57 -17.41 -14.26 9.91
C LYS A 57 -17.63 -13.18 10.97
N GLU A 58 -17.49 -13.53 12.24
CA GLU A 58 -17.62 -12.63 13.38
C GLU A 58 -16.47 -11.62 13.37
N CYS A 59 -15.23 -12.08 13.18
CA CYS A 59 -14.06 -11.21 13.00
C CYS A 59 -14.21 -10.31 11.77
N GLN A 60 -14.71 -10.84 10.65
CA GLN A 60 -14.96 -10.03 9.46
C GLN A 60 -15.99 -8.93 9.73
N LYS A 61 -17.12 -9.25 10.40
CA LYS A 61 -18.17 -8.28 10.73
C LYS A 61 -17.67 -7.22 11.71
N ALA A 62 -16.88 -7.60 12.71
CA ALA A 62 -16.31 -6.69 13.69
C ALA A 62 -15.33 -5.70 13.05
N HIS A 63 -14.46 -6.17 12.15
CA HIS A 63 -13.51 -5.31 11.44
C HIS A 63 -14.13 -4.51 10.29
N TRP A 64 -15.31 -4.89 9.80
CA TRP A 64 -15.93 -4.33 8.59
C TRP A 64 -16.03 -2.78 8.57
N PRO A 65 -16.42 -2.08 9.66
CA PRO A 65 -16.46 -0.62 9.65
C PRO A 65 -15.12 0.03 9.29
N LYS A 66 -14.00 -0.51 9.82
CA LYS A 66 -12.63 -0.05 9.51
C LYS A 66 -12.18 -0.52 8.11
N HIS A 67 -12.52 -1.74 7.73
CA HIS A 67 -12.07 -2.34 6.47
C HIS A 67 -12.80 -1.82 5.23
N LYS A 68 -14.10 -1.52 5.33
CA LYS A 68 -14.95 -1.23 4.17
C LYS A 68 -14.39 -0.11 3.25
N PRO A 69 -13.87 1.02 3.77
CA PRO A 69 -13.28 2.05 2.92
C PRO A 69 -12.09 1.53 2.10
N PHE A 70 -11.17 0.80 2.72
CA PHE A 70 -10.04 0.16 2.02
C PHE A 70 -10.51 -0.90 1.03
N CYS A 71 -11.48 -1.74 1.43
CA CYS A 71 -12.03 -2.78 0.57
C CYS A 71 -12.62 -2.20 -0.72
N ASN A 72 -13.24 -1.04 -0.62
CA ASN A 72 -13.80 -0.28 -1.74
C ASN A 72 -12.70 0.35 -2.60
N LEU A 73 -11.67 0.94 -1.98
CA LEU A 73 -10.49 1.47 -2.65
C LEU A 73 -9.83 0.42 -3.54
N ALA A 74 -9.46 -0.73 -2.96
CA ALA A 74 -8.85 -1.84 -3.68
C ALA A 74 -9.76 -2.45 -4.77
N GLN A 75 -11.08 -2.27 -4.65
CA GLN A 75 -12.02 -2.75 -5.64
C GLN A 75 -12.40 -1.71 -6.70
N GLY A 76 -11.89 -0.48 -6.67
CA GLY A 76 -12.36 0.56 -7.60
C GLY A 76 -13.86 0.87 -7.43
N LYS A 77 -14.37 0.85 -6.19
CA LYS A 77 -15.81 1.01 -5.88
C LYS A 77 -16.06 2.20 -4.96
N GLY A 78 -17.22 2.83 -5.12
CA GLY A 78 -17.63 3.97 -4.29
C GLY A 78 -17.03 5.29 -4.76
N ALA A 79 -17.04 6.29 -3.89
CA ALA A 79 -16.41 7.57 -4.18
C ALA A 79 -14.87 7.43 -4.08
N PRO A 80 -14.08 8.04 -4.98
CA PRO A 80 -12.62 7.92 -4.95
C PRO A 80 -12.00 8.45 -3.65
N ASP A 81 -12.64 9.43 -2.99
CA ASP A 81 -12.21 10.00 -1.72
C ASP A 81 -12.63 9.17 -0.49
N ALA A 82 -13.43 8.12 -0.66
CA ALA A 82 -14.07 7.44 0.47
C ALA A 82 -13.08 6.84 1.49
N TYR A 83 -11.88 6.44 1.06
CA TYR A 83 -10.86 5.94 1.98
C TYR A 83 -10.29 7.05 2.85
N LEU A 84 -9.78 8.14 2.26
CA LEU A 84 -9.22 9.26 3.03
C LEU A 84 -10.31 10.00 3.82
N SER A 85 -11.50 10.16 3.26
CA SER A 85 -12.67 10.75 3.95
C SER A 85 -13.17 9.91 5.13
N SER A 86 -12.67 8.68 5.32
CA SER A 86 -12.98 7.85 6.49
C SER A 86 -11.97 7.95 7.63
N LYS A 87 -10.91 8.74 7.44
CA LYS A 87 -9.83 8.93 8.40
C LYS A 87 -9.96 10.28 9.10
N GLU A 88 -9.35 10.36 10.28
CA GLU A 88 -9.21 11.65 10.97
C GLU A 88 -8.25 12.56 10.20
N HIS A 89 -8.38 13.87 10.40
CA HIS A 89 -7.65 14.89 9.64
C HIS A 89 -6.13 14.69 9.67
N ASP A 90 -5.57 14.49 10.86
CA ASP A 90 -4.14 14.25 11.09
C ASP A 90 -3.66 12.94 10.46
N GLU A 91 -4.47 11.88 10.51
CA GLU A 91 -4.18 10.61 9.84
C GLU A 91 -4.17 10.78 8.31
N VAL A 92 -5.05 11.61 7.73
CA VAL A 92 -5.00 11.91 6.29
C VAL A 92 -3.69 12.60 5.91
N LEU A 93 -3.23 13.58 6.68
CA LEU A 93 -1.95 14.25 6.41
C LEU A 93 -0.80 13.23 6.41
N ARG A 94 -0.73 12.39 7.44
CA ARG A 94 0.29 11.33 7.56
C ARG A 94 0.22 10.33 6.41
N ILE A 95 -0.98 9.89 6.01
CA ILE A 95 -1.18 8.97 4.88
C ILE A 95 -0.65 9.58 3.57
N VAL A 96 -0.89 10.87 3.31
CA VAL A 96 -0.40 11.54 2.10
C VAL A 96 1.13 11.57 2.09
N ILE A 97 1.75 11.88 3.22
CA ILE A 97 3.21 11.93 3.36
C ILE A 97 3.82 10.54 3.22
N ASP A 98 3.27 9.54 3.90
CA ASP A 98 3.78 8.17 3.83
C ASP A 98 3.53 7.51 2.47
N ALA A 99 2.47 7.88 1.74
CA ALA A 99 2.28 7.44 0.36
C ALA A 99 3.40 7.97 -0.54
N TYR A 100 3.80 9.23 -0.36
CA TYR A 100 4.96 9.79 -1.03
C TYR A 100 6.26 9.08 -0.62
N ARG A 101 6.52 8.91 0.68
CA ARG A 101 7.76 8.24 1.16
C ARG A 101 7.84 6.79 0.68
N LEU A 102 6.72 6.06 0.67
CA LEU A 102 6.65 4.70 0.13
C LEU A 102 6.91 4.68 -1.38
N ARG A 103 6.44 5.69 -2.11
CA ARG A 103 6.72 5.82 -3.53
C ARG A 103 8.22 6.04 -3.79
N VAL A 104 8.83 6.97 -3.08
CA VAL A 104 10.28 7.27 -3.17
C VAL A 104 11.11 6.03 -2.89
N GLU A 105 10.76 5.29 -1.84
CA GLU A 105 11.44 4.04 -1.49
C GLU A 105 11.29 2.97 -2.59
N THR A 106 10.10 2.85 -3.16
CA THR A 106 9.80 1.87 -4.21
C THR A 106 10.56 2.18 -5.51
N ASP A 107 10.56 3.45 -5.92
CA ASP A 107 11.25 3.92 -7.13
C ASP A 107 12.78 3.75 -7.01
N HIS A 108 13.35 4.06 -5.83
CA HIS A 108 14.76 3.81 -5.55
C HIS A 108 15.12 2.32 -5.61
N THR A 109 14.41 1.48 -4.85
CA THR A 109 14.79 0.07 -4.66
C THR A 109 14.43 -0.84 -5.82
N SER A 110 13.35 -0.54 -6.55
CA SER A 110 12.81 -1.45 -7.58
C SER A 110 13.03 -0.96 -9.01
N ARG A 111 13.32 0.34 -9.20
CA ARG A 111 13.35 0.97 -10.52
C ARG A 111 14.64 1.73 -10.84
N ASP A 112 15.55 1.87 -9.87
CA ASP A 112 16.77 2.68 -10.03
C ASP A 112 16.43 4.14 -10.44
N GLU A 113 15.31 4.64 -9.91
CA GLU A 113 14.76 5.97 -10.19
C GLU A 113 14.94 6.88 -8.97
N ASP A 114 16.14 7.44 -8.81
CA ASP A 114 16.48 8.27 -7.65
C ASP A 114 15.78 9.64 -7.66
N HIS A 115 14.94 9.88 -6.66
CA HIS A 115 14.30 11.17 -6.37
C HIS A 115 14.08 11.36 -4.86
N GLY A 116 13.47 12.48 -4.46
CA GLY A 116 13.26 12.79 -3.04
C GLY A 116 14.58 12.80 -2.25
N ILE A 117 14.65 12.01 -1.18
CA ILE A 117 15.85 11.88 -0.33
C ILE A 117 17.03 11.19 -1.02
N TYR A 118 16.77 10.44 -2.09
CA TYR A 118 17.79 9.71 -2.83
C TYR A 118 18.36 10.53 -4.00
N TYR A 119 17.80 11.71 -4.29
CA TYR A 119 18.24 12.52 -5.42
C TYR A 119 19.71 12.96 -5.31
N PRO A 120 20.58 12.65 -6.28
CA PRO A 120 22.02 12.93 -6.20
C PRO A 120 22.41 14.40 -6.49
N GLY A 121 21.43 15.30 -6.70
CA GLY A 121 21.68 16.72 -7.00
C GLY A 121 22.11 17.01 -8.44
N LYS A 122 22.01 16.04 -9.36
CA LYS A 122 22.27 16.21 -10.79
C LYS A 122 21.06 15.71 -11.60
N PRO A 123 20.64 16.41 -12.67
CA PRO A 123 19.60 15.91 -13.56
C PRO A 123 19.96 14.53 -14.11
N ILE A 124 19.03 13.58 -14.01
CA ILE A 124 19.17 12.23 -14.57
C ILE A 124 18.46 12.25 -15.94
N ASP A 125 19.18 11.96 -17.02
CA ASP A 125 18.62 11.92 -18.37
C ASP A 125 17.51 10.87 -18.47
N GLY A 126 16.33 11.27 -18.97
CA GLY A 126 15.17 10.38 -19.13
C GLY A 126 14.25 10.29 -17.90
N LEU A 127 14.63 10.82 -16.74
CA LEU A 127 13.79 10.86 -15.55
C LEU A 127 13.03 12.18 -15.45
N VAL A 128 11.72 12.14 -15.71
CA VAL A 128 10.83 13.32 -15.65
C VAL A 128 10.69 13.86 -14.22
N TRP A 129 10.98 13.03 -13.20
CA TRP A 129 10.70 13.29 -11.78
C TRP A 129 11.88 13.90 -11.00
N ALA A 130 13.12 13.83 -11.48
CA ALA A 130 14.30 14.15 -10.68
C ALA A 130 14.82 15.59 -10.90
N LYS A 131 14.00 16.61 -10.58
CA LYS A 131 14.42 18.03 -10.54
C LYS A 131 14.11 18.67 -9.18
N GLY A 132 15.10 19.21 -8.49
CA GLY A 132 14.90 19.91 -7.20
C GLY A 132 15.27 19.06 -5.99
N ASP A 133 15.13 19.63 -4.79
CA ASP A 133 15.35 18.90 -3.53
C ASP A 133 14.12 18.09 -3.11
N ALA A 134 14.19 17.37 -1.97
CA ALA A 134 13.08 16.56 -1.48
C ALA A 134 11.79 17.37 -1.23
N ILE A 135 11.89 18.67 -0.93
CA ILE A 135 10.74 19.54 -0.71
C ILE A 135 10.06 19.85 -2.05
N ASP A 136 10.83 20.19 -3.08
CA ASP A 136 10.30 20.38 -4.44
C ASP A 136 9.61 19.12 -4.96
N ASP A 137 10.20 17.95 -4.68
CA ASP A 137 9.66 16.67 -5.08
C ASP A 137 8.33 16.34 -4.39
N PHE A 138 8.25 16.56 -3.08
CA PHE A 138 7.01 16.39 -2.33
C PHE A 138 5.93 17.40 -2.76
N GLN A 139 6.28 18.66 -3.03
CA GLN A 139 5.33 19.65 -3.55
C GLN A 139 4.71 19.22 -4.89
N ARG A 140 5.48 18.59 -5.79
CA ARG A 140 4.91 18.03 -7.03
C ARG A 140 3.98 16.86 -6.76
N PHE A 141 4.29 16.02 -5.78
CA PHE A 141 3.37 14.96 -5.36
C PHE A 141 2.05 15.57 -4.85
N LEU A 142 2.12 16.65 -4.05
CA LEU A 142 0.96 17.40 -3.59
C LEU A 142 0.15 18.01 -4.76
N ASP A 143 0.81 18.58 -5.77
CA ASP A 143 0.14 19.10 -6.97
C ASP A 143 -0.64 18.02 -7.72
N LEU A 144 -0.04 16.82 -7.84
CA LEU A 144 -0.66 15.70 -8.53
C LEU A 144 -1.85 15.14 -7.76
N ILE A 145 -1.70 14.92 -6.44
CA ILE A 145 -2.79 14.37 -5.63
C ILE A 145 -3.98 15.33 -5.55
N GLU A 146 -3.74 16.65 -5.53
CA GLU A 146 -4.78 17.69 -5.64
C GLU A 146 -5.48 17.69 -7.00
N GLY A 147 -4.80 17.26 -8.05
CA GLY A 147 -5.39 17.02 -9.37
C GLY A 147 -6.26 15.76 -9.46
N THR A 148 -6.25 14.90 -8.44
CA THR A 148 -7.08 13.68 -8.39
C THR A 148 -8.43 13.95 -7.72
N HIS A 149 -9.20 12.87 -7.48
CA HIS A 149 -10.45 12.91 -6.72
C HIS A 149 -10.38 12.14 -5.40
N ILE A 150 -9.17 11.78 -4.93
CA ILE A 150 -8.99 10.90 -3.76
C ILE A 150 -8.91 11.67 -2.43
N LEU A 151 -8.62 12.97 -2.48
CA LEU A 151 -8.55 13.79 -1.27
C LEU A 151 -9.95 14.10 -0.71
N PRO A 152 -10.10 14.20 0.62
CA PRO A 152 -11.35 14.61 1.23
C PRO A 152 -11.78 16.00 0.79
N LYS A 153 -13.09 16.25 0.77
CA LYS A 153 -13.67 17.55 0.37
C LYS A 153 -13.26 18.73 1.26
N TRP A 154 -12.76 18.47 2.45
CA TRP A 154 -12.28 19.50 3.36
C TRP A 154 -10.87 19.97 2.98
N TRP A 155 -10.11 19.21 2.18
CA TRP A 155 -8.73 19.56 1.79
C TRP A 155 -8.69 20.88 1.03
N ARG A 156 -7.97 21.84 1.59
CA ARG A 156 -7.77 23.19 1.07
C ARG A 156 -6.31 23.60 1.18
N PHE A 157 -6.03 24.84 0.79
CA PHE A 157 -4.70 25.41 0.85
C PHE A 157 -4.09 25.32 2.25
N GLU A 158 -4.88 25.55 3.31
CA GLU A 158 -4.44 25.46 4.69
C GLU A 158 -3.98 24.04 5.06
N ASP A 159 -4.73 23.01 4.65
CA ASP A 159 -4.37 21.60 4.88
C ASP A 159 -3.13 21.19 4.09
N ARG A 160 -2.96 21.71 2.87
CA ARG A 160 -1.75 21.54 2.09
C ARG A 160 -0.53 22.10 2.82
N VAL A 161 -0.65 23.31 3.37
CA VAL A 161 0.42 23.95 4.15
C VAL A 161 0.72 23.15 5.41
N GLU A 162 -0.30 22.68 6.12
CA GLU A 162 -0.12 21.84 7.32
C GLU A 162 0.58 20.52 6.99
N CYS A 163 0.16 19.85 5.91
CA CYS A 163 0.80 18.64 5.38
C CYS A 163 2.28 18.89 5.07
N LEU A 164 2.59 20.00 4.39
CA LEU A 164 3.96 20.37 4.06
C LEU A 164 4.80 20.64 5.31
N LEU A 165 4.25 21.35 6.30
CA LEU A 165 4.95 21.63 7.57
C LEU A 165 5.25 20.34 8.35
N LEU A 166 4.28 19.41 8.42
CA LEU A 166 4.48 18.10 9.03
C LEU A 166 5.55 17.27 8.30
N ALA A 167 5.52 17.31 6.97
CA ALA A 167 6.46 16.58 6.11
C ALA A 167 7.91 17.06 6.27
N ILE A 168 8.14 18.37 6.37
CA ILE A 168 9.50 18.95 6.42
C ILE A 168 10.07 19.03 7.84
N ASP A 169 9.27 18.76 8.87
CA ASP A 169 9.77 18.64 10.23
C ASP A 169 10.72 17.44 10.32
N LYS A 170 12.00 17.70 10.62
CA LYS A 170 13.05 16.67 10.70
C LYS A 170 12.93 15.82 11.95
N ASP A 171 12.26 16.31 12.99
CA ASP A 171 12.07 15.57 14.23
C ASP A 171 10.83 14.66 14.14
N SER A 172 9.90 14.96 13.22
CA SER A 172 8.73 14.14 12.93
C SER A 172 9.08 12.70 12.47
N PRO A 173 8.33 11.67 12.93
CA PRO A 173 8.40 10.31 12.37
C PRO A 173 8.03 10.25 10.88
N GLU A 174 7.12 11.12 10.44
CA GLU A 174 6.62 11.24 9.08
C GLU A 174 7.49 12.14 8.20
N SER A 175 8.68 12.53 8.68
CA SER A 175 9.57 13.40 7.91
C SER A 175 9.91 12.83 6.54
N ILE A 176 9.74 13.63 5.49
CA ILE A 176 10.15 13.27 4.14
C ILE A 176 11.66 13.14 4.01
N PHE A 177 12.44 13.60 4.99
CA PHE A 177 13.89 13.47 5.03
C PHE A 177 14.38 12.12 5.61
N LYS A 178 13.46 11.19 5.88
CA LYS A 178 13.76 9.86 6.44
C LYS A 178 13.13 8.77 5.57
N PRO A 179 13.85 7.66 5.29
CA PRO A 179 13.27 6.47 4.68
C PRO A 179 12.04 6.00 5.48
N ILE A 180 11.05 5.42 4.80
CA ILE A 180 9.86 4.88 5.45
C ILE A 180 10.18 3.51 6.07
N ASN A 181 9.85 3.34 7.35
CA ASN A 181 9.96 2.03 7.99
C ASN A 181 8.68 1.21 7.72
N GLN A 182 8.71 0.42 6.66
CA GLN A 182 7.54 -0.37 6.23
C GLN A 182 7.06 -1.38 7.30
N ALA A 183 7.96 -1.86 8.17
CA ALA A 183 7.63 -2.83 9.21
C ALA A 183 6.82 -2.23 10.37
N GLU A 184 6.98 -0.92 10.62
CA GLU A 184 6.28 -0.21 11.70
C GLU A 184 4.93 0.35 11.28
N LEU A 185 4.62 0.37 9.97
CA LEU A 185 3.38 0.96 9.46
C LEU A 185 2.11 0.41 10.13
N PRO A 186 1.91 -0.91 10.32
CA PRO A 186 0.71 -1.38 11.00
C PRO A 186 0.57 -0.79 12.41
N THR A 187 1.68 -0.68 13.15
CA THR A 187 1.70 -0.10 14.50
C THR A 187 1.37 1.39 14.49
N SER A 188 1.98 2.16 13.57
CA SER A 188 1.73 3.60 13.41
C SER A 188 0.28 3.94 13.02
N TYR A 189 -0.43 2.97 12.41
CA TYR A 189 -1.81 3.09 11.96
C TYR A 189 -2.78 2.18 12.73
N GLY A 190 -2.54 2.01 14.04
CA GLY A 190 -3.49 1.38 14.97
C GLY A 190 -3.81 -0.08 14.63
N GLY A 191 -2.78 -0.83 14.24
CA GLY A 191 -2.87 -2.24 13.83
C GLY A 191 -3.51 -2.46 12.47
N ASP A 192 -3.64 -1.44 11.61
CA ASP A 192 -4.19 -1.61 10.26
C ASP A 192 -3.19 -2.36 9.36
N THR A 193 -3.39 -3.67 9.19
CA THR A 193 -2.52 -4.50 8.35
C THR A 193 -2.63 -4.18 6.86
N ALA A 194 -3.66 -3.43 6.43
CA ALA A 194 -3.87 -3.06 5.04
C ALA A 194 -3.19 -1.74 4.66
N ILE A 195 -2.62 -1.01 5.62
CA ILE A 195 -2.11 0.35 5.40
C ILE A 195 -1.05 0.42 4.31
N ARG A 196 -0.06 -0.49 4.29
CA ARG A 196 1.00 -0.50 3.26
C ARG A 196 0.41 -0.56 1.85
N VAL A 197 -0.59 -1.42 1.65
CA VAL A 197 -1.27 -1.54 0.35
C VAL A 197 -2.09 -0.29 0.04
N ALA A 198 -2.74 0.30 1.04
CA ALA A 198 -3.48 1.55 0.85
C ALA A 198 -2.56 2.70 0.41
N LEU A 199 -1.40 2.86 1.07
CA LEU A 199 -0.38 3.85 0.72
C LEU A 199 0.12 3.63 -0.71
N ALA A 200 0.38 2.37 -1.09
CA ALA A 200 0.88 2.05 -2.43
C ALA A 200 -0.18 2.32 -3.52
N VAL A 201 -1.46 2.00 -3.25
CA VAL A 201 -2.58 2.33 -4.15
C VAL A 201 -2.75 3.84 -4.29
N ILE A 202 -2.67 4.60 -3.20
CA ILE A 202 -2.72 6.07 -3.23
C ILE A 202 -1.57 6.62 -4.06
N ALA A 203 -0.33 6.17 -3.79
CA ALA A 203 0.84 6.57 -4.55
C ALA A 203 0.64 6.30 -6.05
N GLU A 204 0.28 5.08 -6.45
CA GLU A 204 0.07 4.76 -7.86
C GLU A 204 -1.09 5.56 -8.48
N ALA A 205 -2.15 5.86 -7.73
CA ALA A 205 -3.24 6.71 -8.21
C ALA A 205 -2.80 8.17 -8.45
N VAL A 206 -1.73 8.64 -7.80
CA VAL A 206 -1.18 9.99 -7.94
C VAL A 206 -0.17 10.07 -9.09
N VAL A 207 0.82 9.18 -9.10
CA VAL A 207 1.98 9.24 -9.98
C VAL A 207 1.94 8.23 -11.15
N GLY A 208 1.00 7.28 -11.10
CA GLY A 208 0.87 6.22 -12.10
C GLY A 208 1.79 5.03 -11.89
N TYR A 209 1.46 3.93 -12.56
CA TYR A 209 2.32 2.75 -12.65
C TYR A 209 3.50 3.05 -13.59
N ASP A 210 4.74 2.79 -13.14
CA ASP A 210 5.97 3.08 -13.88
C ASP A 210 6.09 4.53 -14.40
N GLY A 211 5.50 5.50 -13.70
CA GLY A 211 5.53 6.90 -14.15
C GLY A 211 4.75 7.17 -15.44
N LYS A 212 3.90 6.25 -15.89
CA LYS A 212 3.05 6.38 -17.09
C LYS A 212 1.80 7.24 -16.86
N GLY A 213 1.76 7.96 -15.74
CA GLY A 213 0.61 8.74 -15.31
C GLY A 213 -0.50 7.89 -14.69
N PRO A 214 -1.45 8.53 -13.98
CA PRO A 214 -2.48 7.82 -13.24
C PRO A 214 -3.39 7.01 -14.16
N ALA A 215 -3.90 5.89 -13.64
CA ALA A 215 -4.84 5.04 -14.38
C ALA A 215 -6.09 5.85 -14.78
N LYS A 216 -6.45 5.80 -16.07
CA LYS A 216 -7.61 6.50 -16.63
C LYS A 216 -8.85 5.61 -16.73
N ASP A 217 -8.62 4.33 -16.94
CA ASP A 217 -9.61 3.26 -17.04
C ASP A 217 -8.96 1.91 -16.66
N ASP A 218 -9.76 0.85 -16.67
CA ASP A 218 -9.30 -0.50 -16.34
C ASP A 218 -8.69 -1.25 -17.55
N ILE A 219 -8.49 -0.62 -18.72
CA ILE A 219 -7.89 -1.30 -19.88
C ILE A 219 -6.47 -1.74 -19.50
N TRP A 220 -5.66 -0.78 -19.04
CA TRP A 220 -4.29 -1.06 -18.61
C TRP A 220 -4.24 -2.12 -17.51
N PHE A 221 -5.12 -2.05 -16.52
CA PHE A 221 -5.17 -3.05 -15.44
C PHE A 221 -5.45 -4.46 -15.96
N ARG A 222 -6.40 -4.61 -16.90
CA ARG A 222 -6.73 -5.91 -17.49
C ARG A 222 -5.57 -6.45 -18.32
N GLU A 223 -4.94 -5.61 -19.14
CA GLU A 223 -3.77 -5.99 -19.94
C GLU A 223 -2.59 -6.37 -19.04
N PHE A 224 -2.38 -5.64 -17.96
CA PHE A 224 -1.35 -5.94 -16.96
C PHE A 224 -1.61 -7.28 -16.26
N GLN A 225 -2.85 -7.52 -15.84
CA GLN A 225 -3.24 -8.80 -15.25
C GLN A 225 -3.03 -9.95 -16.24
N GLU A 226 -3.53 -9.83 -17.47
CA GLU A 226 -3.37 -10.84 -18.52
C GLU A 226 -1.90 -11.10 -18.82
N PHE A 227 -1.08 -10.05 -18.90
CA PHE A 227 0.36 -10.18 -19.08
C PHE A 227 1.00 -11.01 -17.96
N LEU A 228 0.73 -10.69 -16.69
CA LEU A 228 1.30 -11.45 -15.57
C LEU A 228 0.79 -12.89 -15.47
N ASP A 229 -0.45 -13.13 -15.86
CA ASP A 229 -1.03 -14.49 -15.91
C ASP A 229 -0.37 -15.34 -17.00
N LEU A 230 0.08 -14.72 -18.10
CA LEU A 230 0.80 -15.37 -19.20
C LEU A 230 2.32 -15.50 -18.97
N HIS A 231 2.89 -14.74 -18.02
CA HIS A 231 4.34 -14.67 -17.75
C HIS A 231 4.64 -15.02 -16.27
N PRO A 232 4.60 -16.32 -15.90
CA PRO A 232 4.76 -16.76 -14.51
C PRO A 232 6.13 -16.39 -13.90
N GLU A 233 7.18 -16.30 -14.71
CA GLU A 233 8.50 -15.82 -14.30
C GLU A 233 8.49 -14.36 -13.84
N GLU A 234 7.73 -13.51 -14.53
CA GLU A 234 7.59 -12.10 -14.18
C GLU A 234 6.73 -11.93 -12.94
N ARG A 235 5.65 -12.74 -12.82
CA ARG A 235 4.86 -12.85 -11.59
C ARG A 235 5.73 -13.24 -10.40
N ALA A 236 6.61 -14.23 -10.57
CA ALA A 236 7.53 -14.68 -9.53
C ALA A 236 8.57 -13.60 -9.18
N ARG A 237 9.08 -12.87 -10.18
CA ARG A 237 10.01 -11.74 -9.98
C ARG A 237 9.40 -10.65 -9.11
N LEU A 238 8.15 -10.25 -9.39
CA LEU A 238 7.47 -9.18 -8.67
C LEU A 238 7.26 -9.48 -7.18
N ILE A 239 6.95 -10.73 -6.84
CA ILE A 239 6.70 -11.12 -5.44
C ILE A 239 7.94 -11.71 -4.76
N LYS A 240 9.09 -11.77 -5.45
CA LYS A 240 10.30 -12.42 -4.94
C LYS A 240 10.72 -11.92 -3.55
N PRO A 241 10.72 -10.61 -3.24
CA PRO A 241 11.08 -10.15 -1.90
C PRO A 241 10.16 -10.73 -0.80
N SER A 242 8.86 -10.77 -1.08
CA SER A 242 7.85 -11.34 -0.17
C SER A 242 8.01 -12.86 -0.01
N VAL A 243 8.39 -13.56 -1.08
CA VAL A 243 8.71 -14.99 -1.07
C VAL A 243 9.97 -15.28 -0.25
N ASP A 244 11.06 -14.55 -0.51
CA ASP A 244 12.33 -14.74 0.18
C ASP A 244 12.18 -14.51 1.69
N MET A 245 11.43 -13.47 2.08
CA MET A 245 11.09 -13.20 3.49
C MET A 245 10.27 -14.35 4.12
N ALA A 246 9.24 -14.83 3.42
CA ALA A 246 8.41 -15.93 3.89
C ALA A 246 9.20 -17.24 4.06
N GLU A 247 10.08 -17.55 3.11
CA GLU A 247 10.96 -18.72 3.17
C GLU A 247 11.96 -18.61 4.33
N GLN A 248 12.50 -17.43 4.58
CA GLN A 248 13.35 -17.19 5.74
C GLN A 248 12.61 -17.43 7.06
N ILE A 249 11.41 -16.86 7.23
CA ILE A 249 10.57 -17.08 8.42
C ILE A 249 10.28 -18.56 8.63
N LEU A 250 9.92 -19.28 7.57
CA LEU A 250 9.65 -20.72 7.64
C LEU A 250 10.90 -21.54 7.95
N LYS A 251 12.07 -21.10 7.51
CA LYS A 251 13.33 -21.76 7.84
C LYS A 251 13.71 -21.55 9.31
N GLU A 252 13.48 -20.36 9.84
CA GLU A 252 13.85 -20.00 11.22
C GLU A 252 12.84 -20.51 12.26
N HIS A 253 11.55 -20.51 11.95
CA HIS A 253 10.46 -20.80 12.90
C HIS A 253 9.53 -21.95 12.47
N GLY A 254 9.81 -22.62 11.34
CA GLY A 254 8.94 -23.66 10.79
C GLY A 254 8.68 -24.85 11.70
N GLU A 255 9.68 -25.26 12.47
CA GLU A 255 9.57 -26.37 13.43
C GLU A 255 8.66 -25.98 14.62
N GLU A 256 8.81 -24.76 15.13
CA GLU A 256 7.94 -24.19 16.20
C GLU A 256 6.47 -24.13 15.75
N PHE A 257 6.22 -23.78 14.47
CA PHE A 257 4.88 -23.79 13.88
C PHE A 257 4.29 -25.20 13.71
N ALA A 258 5.13 -26.23 13.57
CA ALA A 258 4.70 -27.62 13.36
C ALA A 258 4.41 -28.35 14.68
N GLU A 259 5.17 -28.05 15.73
CA GLU A 259 5.09 -28.76 17.02
C GLU A 259 4.03 -28.20 17.97
N ASN A 260 3.69 -26.90 17.89
CA ASN A 260 2.83 -26.26 18.88
C ASN A 260 1.87 -25.20 18.28
N PRO A 261 0.76 -25.60 17.63
CA PRO A 261 -0.19 -24.66 17.01
C PRO A 261 -0.86 -23.68 17.99
N SER A 262 -0.81 -23.98 19.29
CA SER A 262 -1.55 -23.28 20.36
C SER A 262 -0.69 -22.52 21.38
N GLU A 263 0.65 -22.59 21.32
CA GLU A 263 1.55 -22.02 22.36
C GLU A 263 2.47 -20.89 21.88
N ILE A 264 2.14 -20.21 20.79
CA ILE A 264 2.96 -19.12 20.26
C ILE A 264 2.58 -17.81 20.97
N PRO A 265 3.54 -17.00 21.48
CA PRO A 265 3.24 -15.87 22.36
C PRO A 265 2.38 -14.81 21.65
N ASN A 266 1.47 -14.19 22.41
CA ASN A 266 0.69 -13.01 22.00
C ASN A 266 1.56 -11.80 21.66
#